data_AF-A0A519KYX8-F1
#
_entry.id   AF-A0A519KYX8-F1
#
_cell.length_a   1.000
_cell.length_b   1.000
_cell.length_c   1.000
_cell.angle_alpha   90.00
_cell.angle_beta   90.00
_cell.angle_gamma   90.00
#
_symmetry.space_group_name_H-M   'P 1'
#
loop_
_entity.id
_entity.type
_entity.pdbx_description
1 polymer ?
#
loop_
_entity_poly.entity_id
_entity_poly.type
_entity_poly.pdbx_seq_one_letter_code
_entity_poly.pdbx_strand_id
1 'polypeptide(L)' 'HRADSQPEQSYSERQLYESALDRMAREVAAANKIDKDAAVELLGKSLSAKKAIVPAAEAEAA' A
#
# COMPACT_ATOMS: atom_id res chain seq x y z
N HIS A 1 -10.51 5.00 7.01
CA HIS A 1 -11.49 5.84 6.31
C HIS A 1 -10.80 7.12 5.89
N ARG A 2 -10.79 7.36 4.58
CA ARG A 2 -10.41 8.62 3.92
C ARG A 2 -11.47 9.67 4.29
N ALA A 3 -11.10 10.96 4.41
CA ALA A 3 -12.08 12.02 4.67
C ALA A 3 -12.91 12.28 3.40
N ASP A 4 -14.22 12.52 3.55
CA ASP A 4 -15.20 12.64 2.45
C ASP A 4 -14.93 13.80 1.47
N SER A 5 -14.03 14.73 1.82
CA SER A 5 -13.62 15.86 0.97
C SER A 5 -12.43 15.54 0.07
N GLN A 6 -11.83 14.36 0.19
CA GLN A 6 -10.67 14.00 -0.61
C GLN A 6 -11.11 13.50 -1.99
N PRO A 7 -10.47 13.98 -3.07
CA PRO A 7 -10.68 13.42 -4.40
C PRO A 7 -10.57 11.89 -4.38
N GLU A 8 -11.43 11.24 -5.16
CA GLU A 8 -11.29 9.81 -5.43
C GLU A 8 -9.88 9.53 -5.94
N GLN A 9 -9.31 8.40 -5.50
CA GLN A 9 -7.93 8.03 -5.87
C GLN A 9 -7.81 8.02 -7.40
N SER A 10 -6.81 8.73 -7.93
CA SER A 10 -6.63 8.78 -9.38
C SER A 10 -6.24 7.41 -9.93
N TYR A 11 -6.52 7.17 -11.21
CA TYR A 11 -6.24 5.88 -11.86
C TYR A 11 -4.73 5.54 -11.83
N SER A 12 -3.86 6.55 -11.96
CA SER A 12 -2.40 6.40 -11.85
C SER A 12 -1.96 6.10 -10.42
N GLU A 13 -2.55 6.73 -9.40
CA GLU A 13 -2.29 6.42 -8.00
C GLU A 13 -2.68 4.98 -7.64
N ARG A 14 -3.81 4.51 -8.18
CA ARG A 14 -4.26 3.14 -7.98
C ARG A 14 -3.28 2.14 -8.60
N GLN A 15 -2.84 2.41 -9.83
CA GLN A 15 -1.82 1.60 -10.51
C GLN A 15 -0.49 1.56 -9.74
N LEU A 16 -0.05 2.71 -9.24
CA LEU A 16 1.18 2.79 -8.44
C LEU A 16 1.03 1.99 -7.14
N TYR A 17 -0.10 2.11 -6.45
CA TYR A 17 -0.38 1.36 -5.24
C TYR A 17 -0.41 -0.16 -5.48
N GLU A 18 -1.17 -0.62 -6.49
CA GLU A 18 -1.30 -2.04 -6.82
C GLU A 18 0.05 -2.65 -7.24
N SER A 19 0.82 -1.93 -8.07
CA SER A 19 2.15 -2.39 -8.52
C SER A 19 3.18 -2.42 -7.40
N ALA A 20 3.19 -1.41 -6.51
CA ALA A 20 4.06 -1.40 -5.34
C ALA A 20 3.70 -2.51 -4.36
N LEU A 21 2.39 -2.74 -4.12
CA LEU A 21 1.92 -3.78 -3.21
C LEU A 21 2.25 -5.19 -3.74
N ASP A 22 2.11 -5.44 -5.04
CA ASP A 22 2.51 -6.74 -5.64
C ASP A 22 4.02 -6.98 -5.54
N ARG A 23 4.85 -5.96 -5.82
CA ARG A 23 6.32 -6.06 -5.63
C ARG A 23 6.67 -6.36 -4.19
N MET A 24 6.12 -5.60 -3.23
CA MET A 24 6.39 -5.80 -1.82
C MET A 24 5.96 -7.18 -1.34
N ALA A 25 4.80 -7.67 -1.79
CA ALA A 25 4.31 -9.00 -1.43
C ALA A 25 5.25 -10.12 -1.91
N ARG A 26 5.81 -10.00 -3.13
CA ARG A 26 6.78 -10.96 -3.66
C ARG A 26 8.08 -11.00 -2.86
N GLU A 27 8.62 -9.83 -2.53
CA GLU A 27 9.84 -9.72 -1.73
C GLU A 27 9.64 -10.33 -0.33
N VAL A 28 8.50 -10.04 0.31
CA VAL A 28 8.16 -10.61 1.63
C VAL A 28 7.94 -12.11 1.57
N ALA A 29 7.27 -12.60 0.52
CA ALA A 29 7.07 -14.04 0.30
C ALA A 29 8.41 -14.78 0.17
N ALA A 30 9.33 -14.22 -0.63
CA ALA A 30 10.67 -14.77 -0.81
C ALA A 30 11.50 -14.74 0.49
N ALA A 31 11.48 -13.62 1.22
CA ALA A 31 12.24 -13.45 2.45
C ALA A 31 11.78 -14.42 3.56
N ASN A 32 10.46 -14.59 3.70
CA ASN A 32 9.87 -15.42 4.75
C ASN A 32 9.60 -16.87 4.33
N LYS A 33 9.88 -17.23 3.07
CA LYS A 33 9.59 -18.55 2.48
C LYS A 33 8.12 -18.97 2.64
N ILE A 34 7.22 -18.01 2.39
CA ILE A 34 5.77 -18.21 2.41
C ILE A 34 5.21 -17.95 1.01
N ASP A 35 3.94 -18.31 0.80
CA ASP A 35 3.22 -17.98 -0.43
C ASP A 35 2.86 -16.49 -0.52
N LYS A 36 2.53 -16.04 -1.74
CA LYS A 36 2.21 -14.63 -2.00
C LYS A 36 0.98 -14.18 -1.22
N ASP A 37 -0.03 -15.04 -1.09
CA ASP A 37 -1.30 -14.66 -0.47
C ASP A 37 -1.11 -14.47 1.05
N ALA A 38 -0.37 -15.37 1.71
CA ALA A 38 0.06 -15.19 3.10
C ALA A 38 0.92 -13.93 3.30
N ALA A 39 1.80 -13.60 2.34
CA ALA A 39 2.58 -12.36 2.39
C ALA A 39 1.71 -11.11 2.26
N VAL A 40 0.68 -11.12 1.41
CA VAL A 40 -0.31 -10.03 1.29
C VAL A 40 -1.08 -9.85 2.58
N GLU A 41 -1.52 -10.92 3.24
CA GLU A 41 -2.19 -10.83 4.54
C GLU A 41 -1.28 -10.22 5.62
N LEU A 42 -0.01 -10.64 5.66
CA LEU A 42 0.98 -10.12 6.60
C LEU A 42 1.26 -8.63 6.35
N LEU A 43 1.33 -8.22 5.08
CA LEU A 43 1.41 -6.81 4.70
C LEU A 43 0.15 -6.05 5.11
N GLY A 44 -1.04 -6.59 4.88
CA GLY A 44 -2.30 -5.97 5.28
C GLY A 44 -2.37 -5.70 6.78
N LYS A 45 -1.95 -6.66 7.61
CA LYS A 45 -1.83 -6.50 9.07
C LYS A 45 -0.82 -5.41 9.43
N SER A 46 0.35 -5.40 8.77
CA SER A 46 1.42 -4.43 9.03
C SER A 46 1.05 -3.00 8.61
N LEU A 47 0.41 -2.82 7.44
CA LEU A 47 -0.05 -1.53 6.94
C LEU A 47 -1.20 -0.98 7.79
N SER A 48 -2.09 -1.86 8.28
CA SER A 48 -3.14 -1.47 9.22
C SER A 48 -2.57 -1.01 10.56
N ALA A 49 -1.53 -1.67 11.06
CA ALA A 49 -0.80 -1.26 12.26
C ALA A 49 0.01 0.04 12.06
N LYS A 50 0.54 0.29 10.85
CA LYS A 50 1.31 1.49 10.48
C LYS A 50 0.48 2.68 9.98
N LYS A 51 -0.86 2.64 10.03
CA LYS A 51 -1.78 3.70 9.57
C LYS A 51 -1.51 5.11 10.15
N ALA A 52 -0.56 5.26 11.07
CA ALA A 52 -0.13 6.55 11.61
C ALA A 52 0.88 7.34 10.74
N ILE A 53 1.53 6.77 9.71
CA ILE A 53 2.65 7.48 9.04
C ILE A 53 2.69 7.24 7.53
N VAL A 54 1.74 7.83 6.78
CA VAL A 54 2.03 8.54 5.53
C VAL A 54 0.89 9.56 5.34
N PRO A 55 1.03 10.83 5.77
CA PRO A 55 0.21 11.86 5.17
C PRO A 55 0.66 11.98 3.72
N ALA A 56 -0.30 12.02 2.81
CA ALA A 56 -0.13 12.25 1.38
C ALA A 56 0.51 13.63 1.13
N ALA A 57 1.83 13.73 1.35
CA ALA A 57 2.59 14.97 1.28
C ALA A 57 3.28 15.20 -0.07
N GLU A 58 2.97 14.42 -1.11
CA GLU A 58 3.47 14.69 -2.47
C GLU A 58 2.37 14.45 -3.50
N ALA A 59 1.36 15.31 -3.51
CA ALA A 59 0.45 15.43 -4.67
C ALA A 59 0.17 16.89 -5.08
N GLU A 60 0.57 17.90 -4.31
CA GLU A 60 0.37 19.29 -4.76
C GLU A 60 1.33 20.27 -4.07
N ALA A 61 2.58 20.36 -4.55
CA ALA A 61 3.44 21.54 -4.36
C ALA A 61 4.71 21.45 -5.23
N ALA A 62 4.56 21.61 -6.55
CA ALA A 62 5.42 22.35 -7.49
C ALA A 62 5.10 21.96 -8.95
#